data_AF-A0A067PAT3-F1
#
_entry.id   AF-A0A067PAT3-F1
#
_cell.length_a   1.000
_cell.length_b   1.000
_cell.length_c   1.000
_cell.angle_alpha   90.00
_cell.angle_beta   90.00
_cell.angle_gamma   90.00
#
_symmetry.space_group_name_H-M   'P 1'
#
loop_
_entity.id
_entity.type
_entity.pdbx_description
1 polymer ?
#
loop_
_entity_poly.entity_id
_entity_poly.type
_entity_poly.pdbx_seq_one_letter_code
_entity_poly.pdbx_strand_id
1 'polypeptide(L)'
;MGKFDLPLNDADAQNSGIAILPVLLQKGNTKLSMYGVGNVKDARNPFELRRNRVRMFMPRDKGDWFNILLLFRVKHGPQESAPEGMFDDSIDLVVWGHEHDCRIIPEPVAGKKYFTQPGSSVATSLTDSEAFDK
;
A
#
# COMPACT_ATOMS: atom_id res chain seq x y z
N MET A 1 -23.80 -8.17 -6.92
CA MET A 1 -23.96 -8.23 -5.45
C MET A 1 -23.48 -9.62 -5.00
N GLY A 2 -22.17 -9.85 -4.96
CA GLY A 2 -21.62 -11.14 -4.54
C GLY A 2 -21.35 -11.10 -3.04
N LYS A 3 -22.12 -11.83 -2.24
CA LYS A 3 -21.78 -12.06 -0.84
C LYS A 3 -20.53 -12.94 -0.84
N PHE A 4 -19.37 -12.32 -0.62
CA PHE A 4 -18.20 -13.08 -0.18
C PHE A 4 -18.44 -13.42 1.28
N ASP A 5 -18.67 -14.70 1.57
CA ASP A 5 -18.70 -15.19 2.94
C ASP A 5 -17.33 -14.99 3.56
N LEU A 6 -17.21 -13.96 4.40
CA LEU A 6 -16.01 -13.71 5.16
C LEU A 6 -15.85 -14.85 6.17
N PRO A 7 -14.69 -15.54 6.21
CA PRO A 7 -14.50 -16.64 7.14
C PRO A 7 -14.66 -16.14 8.57
N LEU A 8 -15.64 -16.72 9.26
CA LEU A 8 -16.04 -16.38 10.63
C LEU A 8 -15.10 -16.94 11.70
N ASN A 9 -14.18 -17.83 11.32
CA ASN A 9 -13.33 -18.56 12.25
C ASN A 9 -11.84 -18.31 11.97
N ASP A 10 -11.07 -18.01 13.01
CA ASP A 10 -9.65 -17.66 12.93
C ASP A 10 -8.76 -18.87 12.60
N ALA A 11 -9.26 -20.10 12.70
CA ALA A 11 -8.54 -21.31 12.35
C ALA A 11 -8.27 -21.44 10.83
N ASP A 12 -9.20 -20.98 9.98
CA ASP A 12 -9.03 -20.96 8.51
C ASP A 12 -8.27 -19.71 8.02
N ALA A 13 -8.01 -18.75 8.91
CA ALA A 13 -7.36 -17.46 8.62
C ALA A 13 -5.89 -17.59 8.23
N GLN A 14 -5.19 -18.61 8.73
CA GLN A 14 -3.76 -18.82 8.47
C GLN A 14 -3.46 -19.11 6.98
N ASN A 15 -4.48 -19.56 6.22
CA ASN A 15 -4.41 -19.84 4.78
C ASN A 15 -5.25 -18.89 3.90
N SER A 16 -6.01 -17.93 4.47
CA SER A 16 -6.98 -17.10 3.71
C SER A 16 -6.76 -15.57 3.78
N GLY A 17 -5.76 -15.11 4.52
CA GLY A 17 -5.37 -13.70 4.61
C GLY A 17 -4.62 -13.15 3.38
N ILE A 18 -4.25 -11.87 3.41
CA ILE A 18 -3.49 -11.21 2.33
C ILE A 18 -2.00 -11.42 2.56
N ALA A 19 -1.35 -12.14 1.65
CA ALA A 19 0.11 -12.27 1.61
C ALA A 19 0.69 -11.31 0.57
N ILE A 20 1.61 -10.43 1.00
CA ILE A 20 2.33 -9.50 0.13
C ILE A 20 3.76 -10.01 0.00
N LEU A 21 4.10 -10.50 -1.18
CA LEU A 21 5.44 -10.95 -1.54
C LEU A 21 6.13 -9.88 -2.40
N PRO A 22 7.44 -9.64 -2.21
CA PRO A 22 8.17 -8.68 -3.02
C PRO A 22 8.53 -9.26 -4.38
N VAL A 23 8.60 -8.38 -5.36
CA VAL A 23 9.40 -8.59 -6.58
C VAL A 23 10.81 -8.12 -6.27
N LEU A 24 11.78 -9.04 -6.40
CA LEU A 24 13.19 -8.76 -6.14
C LEU A 24 13.90 -8.44 -7.44
N LEU A 25 14.48 -7.25 -7.51
CA LEU A 25 15.22 -6.75 -8.67
C LEU A 25 16.64 -6.38 -8.24
N GLN A 26 17.62 -6.68 -9.09
CA GLN A 26 19.01 -6.29 -8.84
C GLN A 26 19.61 -5.70 -10.12
N LYS A 27 20.30 -4.57 -9.97
CA LYS A 27 21.08 -3.94 -11.03
C LYS A 27 22.47 -3.63 -10.50
N GLY A 28 23.47 -4.38 -10.96
CA GLY A 28 24.82 -4.32 -10.38
C GLY A 28 24.78 -4.65 -8.88
N ASN A 29 25.25 -3.71 -8.05
CA ASN A 29 25.26 -3.86 -6.59
C ASN A 29 24.02 -3.28 -5.91
N THR A 30 23.08 -2.70 -6.66
CA THR A 30 21.84 -2.14 -6.12
C THR A 30 20.74 -3.19 -6.12
N LYS A 31 20.16 -3.45 -4.94
CA LYS A 31 19.05 -4.39 -4.73
C LYS A 31 17.77 -3.62 -4.40
N LEU A 32 16.68 -3.94 -5.10
CA LEU A 32 15.35 -3.34 -4.95
C LEU A 32 14.33 -4.42 -4.60
N SER A 33 13.64 -4.24 -3.48
CA SER A 33 12.52 -5.07 -3.07
C SER A 33 11.24 -4.27 -3.28
N MET A 34 10.43 -4.70 -4.25
CA MET A 34 9.24 -3.97 -4.68
C MET A 34 7.97 -4.69 -4.26
N TYR A 35 7.18 -4.03 -3.43
CA TYR A 35 5.91 -4.51 -2.91
C TYR A 35 4.75 -3.84 -3.63
N GLY A 36 3.72 -4.60 -3.97
CA GLY A 36 2.52 -4.08 -4.62
C GLY A 36 1.27 -4.45 -3.85
N VAL A 37 0.43 -3.46 -3.57
CA VAL A 37 -0.90 -3.63 -3.00
C VAL A 37 -1.89 -2.91 -3.89
N GLY A 38 -2.54 -3.68 -4.77
CA GLY A 38 -3.55 -3.18 -5.68
C GLY A 38 -4.84 -2.79 -4.97
N ASN A 39 -5.79 -2.26 -5.74
CA ASN A 39 -7.10 -1.90 -5.22
C ASN A 39 -7.88 -3.14 -4.80
N VAL A 40 -8.03 -3.34 -3.50
CA VAL A 40 -8.91 -4.37 -2.96
C VAL A 40 -10.27 -3.72 -2.72
N LYS A 41 -11.19 -3.93 -3.68
CA LYS A 41 -12.59 -3.52 -3.52
C LYS A 41 -13.23 -4.32 -2.36
N ASP A 42 -14.16 -3.66 -1.67
CA ASP A 42 -14.90 -4.12 -0.49
C ASP A 42 -14.15 -4.09 0.86
N ALA A 43 -14.97 -3.99 1.93
CA ALA A 43 -14.62 -3.97 3.34
C ALA A 43 -13.67 -5.09 3.80
N ARG A 44 -13.34 -6.06 2.93
CA ARG A 44 -12.34 -7.10 3.15
C ARG A 44 -11.00 -6.49 3.53
N ASN A 45 -10.54 -5.43 2.87
CA ASN A 45 -9.21 -4.91 3.13
C ASN A 45 -9.08 -4.24 4.52
N PRO A 46 -9.99 -3.34 4.94
CA PRO A 46 -10.09 -2.92 6.34
C PRO A 46 -10.32 -4.07 7.32
N PHE A 47 -11.08 -5.10 6.94
CA PHE A 47 -11.39 -6.26 7.78
C PHE A 47 -10.16 -7.14 8.03
N GLU A 48 -9.46 -7.58 6.98
CA GLU A 48 -8.22 -8.36 7.07
C GLU A 48 -7.16 -7.60 7.88
N LEU A 49 -7.09 -6.29 7.67
CA LEU A 49 -6.17 -5.41 8.37
C LEU A 49 -6.46 -5.32 9.87
N ARG A 50 -7.71 -5.05 10.27
CA ARG A 50 -8.11 -5.01 11.69
C ARG A 50 -7.95 -6.34 12.39
N ARG A 51 -7.98 -7.44 11.63
CA ARG A 51 -7.79 -8.81 12.11
C ARG A 51 -6.32 -9.27 12.06
N ASN A 52 -5.37 -8.39 11.73
CA ASN A 52 -3.93 -8.72 11.59
C ASN A 52 -3.66 -9.88 10.60
N ARG A 53 -4.46 -9.97 9.53
CA ARG A 53 -4.37 -11.03 8.50
C ARG A 53 -3.68 -10.56 7.22
N VAL A 54 -3.05 -9.39 7.25
CA VAL A 54 -2.15 -8.91 6.20
C VAL A 54 -0.73 -9.25 6.63
N ARG A 55 -0.02 -10.04 5.83
CA ARG A 55 1.36 -10.46 6.08
C ARG A 55 2.25 -10.02 4.93
N MET A 56 3.29 -9.27 5.26
CA MET A 56 4.27 -8.80 4.31
C MET A 56 5.57 -9.59 4.48
N PHE A 57 6.01 -10.23 3.42
CA PHE A 57 7.18 -11.10 3.45
C PHE A 57 8.44 -10.30 3.10
N MET A 58 9.44 -10.36 3.97
CA MET A 58 10.71 -9.67 3.77
C MET A 58 11.79 -10.64 3.30
N PRO A 59 12.72 -10.21 2.43
CA PRO A 59 13.97 -10.91 2.22
C PRO A 59 14.70 -11.07 3.56
N ARG A 60 15.48 -12.16 3.71
CA ARG A 60 16.26 -12.40 4.94
C ARG A 60 17.23 -11.25 5.22
N ASP A 61 17.86 -10.71 4.18
CA ASP A 61 18.86 -9.65 4.27
C ASP A 61 18.22 -8.26 4.11
N LYS A 62 17.09 -7.98 4.77
CA LYS A 62 16.25 -6.79 4.52
C LYS A 62 16.99 -5.44 4.51
N GLY A 63 18.10 -5.32 5.24
CA GLY A 63 18.93 -4.10 5.29
C GLY A 63 19.75 -3.83 4.02
N ASP A 64 19.94 -4.85 3.16
CA ASP A 64 20.65 -4.73 1.88
C ASP A 64 19.73 -4.26 0.74
N TRP A 65 18.42 -4.27 0.96
CA TRP A 65 17.42 -3.96 -0.05
C TRP A 65 16.89 -2.54 0.17
N PHE A 66 16.76 -1.78 -0.91
CA PHE A 66 15.88 -0.62 -0.91
C PHE A 66 14.44 -1.13 -1.04
N ASN A 67 13.59 -0.84 -0.07
CA ASN A 67 12.24 -1.38 0.00
C ASN A 67 11.21 -0.34 -0.46
N ILE A 68 10.58 -0.57 -1.61
CA ILE A 68 9.53 0.31 -2.15
C ILE A 68 8.15 -0.36 -2.05
N LEU A 69 7.16 0.38 -1.57
CA LEU A 69 5.77 -0.05 -1.53
C LEU A 69 4.93 0.77 -2.51
N LEU A 70 4.30 0.09 -3.46
CA LEU A 70 3.32 0.65 -4.38
C LEU A 70 1.92 0.36 -3.83
N LEU A 71 1.19 1.40 -3.46
CA LEU A 71 -0.15 1.29 -2.88
C LEU A 71 -1.18 1.96 -3.78
N PHE A 72 -2.25 1.25 -4.14
CA PHE A 72 -3.37 1.84 -4.86
C PHE A 72 -4.67 1.50 -4.11
N ARG A 73 -5.21 2.45 -3.34
CA ARG A 73 -6.40 2.23 -2.48
C ARG A 73 -7.38 3.39 -2.57
N VAL A 74 -8.66 3.06 -2.47
CA VAL A 74 -9.75 4.05 -2.39
C VAL A 74 -9.87 4.57 -0.96
N LYS A 75 -9.81 5.89 -0.74
CA LYS A 75 -10.19 6.48 0.56
C LYS A 75 -11.71 6.43 0.69
N HIS A 76 -12.22 5.60 1.59
CA HIS A 76 -13.61 5.68 2.06
C HIS A 76 -13.67 5.90 3.58
N GLY A 77 -13.52 7.15 4.00
CA GLY A 77 -13.84 7.59 5.37
C GLY A 77 -12.80 7.25 6.46
N PRO A 78 -13.08 7.65 7.72
CA PRO A 78 -12.14 7.58 8.85
C PRO A 78 -11.68 6.17 9.23
N GLN A 79 -12.39 5.15 8.73
CA GLN A 79 -12.17 3.75 9.03
C GLN A 79 -11.30 3.02 8.00
N GLU A 80 -10.90 3.71 6.92
CA GLU A 80 -10.20 3.14 5.75
C GLU A 80 -8.89 3.87 5.37
N SER A 81 -8.43 4.80 6.21
CA SER A 81 -7.01 5.21 6.18
C SER A 81 -6.15 3.99 6.47
N ALA A 82 -5.13 3.72 5.66
CA ALA A 82 -4.14 2.70 6.01
C ALA A 82 -3.56 3.10 7.39
N PRO A 83 -3.77 2.32 8.45
CA PRO A 83 -3.16 2.56 9.74
C PRO A 83 -1.66 2.65 9.50
N GLU A 84 -1.02 3.65 10.09
CA GLU A 84 0.41 3.93 9.91
C GLU A 84 1.28 2.70 10.25
N GLY A 85 0.76 1.74 11.04
CA GLY A 85 1.37 0.44 11.35
C GLY A 85 0.99 -0.75 10.43
N MET A 86 0.30 -0.53 9.30
CA MET A 86 -0.05 -1.61 8.36
C MET A 86 1.18 -2.26 7.72
N PHE A 87 2.22 -1.46 7.50
CA PHE A 87 3.41 -1.88 6.78
C PHE A 87 4.61 -1.77 7.69
N ASP A 88 5.55 -2.70 7.53
CA ASP A 88 6.78 -2.76 8.32
C ASP A 88 7.57 -1.44 8.20
N ASP A 89 8.27 -1.05 9.27
CA ASP A 89 9.12 0.15 9.29
C ASP A 89 10.37 0.02 8.41
N SER A 90 10.61 -1.18 7.89
CA SER A 90 11.66 -1.45 6.90
C SER A 90 11.35 -0.89 5.50
N ILE A 91 10.15 -0.32 5.26
CA ILE A 91 9.85 0.37 3.99
C ILE A 91 10.55 1.73 3.90
N ASP A 92 11.32 1.92 2.83
CA ASP A 92 12.08 3.14 2.60
C ASP A 92 11.28 4.20 1.83
N LEU A 93 10.42 3.77 0.90
CA LEU A 93 9.58 4.65 0.08
C LEU A 93 8.18 4.05 -0.12
N VAL A 94 7.16 4.87 0.12
CA VAL A 94 5.77 4.58 -0.26
C VAL A 94 5.38 5.44 -1.46
N VAL A 95 4.94 4.78 -2.54
CA VAL A 95 4.30 5.43 -3.69
C VAL A 95 2.80 5.22 -3.57
N TRP A 96 2.08 6.31 -3.34
CA TRP A 96 0.65 6.33 -3.13
C TRP A 96 -0.07 6.69 -4.43
N GLY A 97 -0.83 5.75 -4.96
CA GLY A 97 -1.72 5.96 -6.09
C GLY A 97 -3.17 6.18 -5.67
N HIS A 98 -4.07 6.17 -6.65
CA HIS A 98 -5.51 6.43 -6.54
C HIS A 98 -5.92 7.89 -6.32
N GLU A 99 -5.19 8.65 -5.51
CA GLU A 99 -5.45 10.08 -5.33
C GLU A 99 -4.92 10.88 -6.53
N HIS A 100 -5.65 11.93 -6.92
CA HIS A 100 -5.38 12.68 -8.16
C HIS A 100 -4.66 14.01 -7.92
N ASP A 101 -4.55 14.47 -6.67
CA ASP A 101 -3.69 15.60 -6.30
C ASP A 101 -2.22 15.21 -6.45
N CYS A 102 -1.47 16.05 -7.18
CA CYS A 102 -0.06 15.83 -7.43
C CYS A 102 0.76 16.35 -6.25
N ARG A 103 1.39 15.42 -5.52
CA ARG A 103 2.38 15.64 -4.45
C ARG A 103 3.61 14.78 -4.76
N ILE A 104 4.21 15.05 -5.92
CA ILE A 104 5.29 14.24 -6.48
C ILE A 104 6.57 14.30 -5.65
N ILE A 105 6.83 15.42 -4.98
CA ILE A 105 8.02 15.58 -4.13
C ILE A 105 7.86 14.71 -2.88
N PRO A 106 8.78 13.76 -2.62
CA PRO A 106 8.67 12.90 -1.44
C PRO A 106 8.74 13.70 -0.15
N GLU A 107 7.82 13.41 0.77
CA GLU A 107 7.73 14.03 2.08
C GLU A 107 7.81 12.97 3.20
N PRO A 108 8.37 13.33 4.37
CA PRO A 108 8.33 12.45 5.54
C PRO A 108 6.92 12.42 6.12
N VAL A 109 6.49 11.24 6.57
CA VAL A 109 5.20 11.04 7.26
C VAL A 109 5.44 10.24 8.54
N ALA A 110 4.52 10.33 9.51
CA ALA A 110 4.65 9.57 10.75
C ALA A 110 4.84 8.07 10.45
N GLY A 111 5.94 7.50 10.97
CA GLY A 111 6.27 6.07 10.80
C GLY A 111 6.89 5.65 9.47
N LYS A 112 7.10 6.55 8.49
CA LYS A 112 7.78 6.21 7.21
C LYS A 112 8.77 7.28 6.78
N LYS A 113 9.87 6.86 6.17
CA LYS A 113 10.94 7.79 5.73
C LYS A 113 10.46 8.73 4.64
N TYR A 114 9.87 8.18 3.58
CA TYR A 114 9.42 8.95 2.42
C TYR A 114 8.08 8.44 1.89
N PHE A 115 7.22 9.38 1.54
CA PHE A 115 5.92 9.20 0.91
C PHE A 115 5.84 10.10 -0.32
N THR A 116 5.36 9.59 -1.45
CA THR A 116 5.07 10.41 -2.64
C THR A 116 3.72 10.01 -3.24
N GLN A 117 3.00 10.99 -3.78
CA GLN A 117 1.71 10.79 -4.45
C GLN A 117 1.76 11.50 -5.80
N PRO A 118 2.09 10.78 -6.89
CA PRO A 118 2.28 11.41 -8.21
C PRO A 118 1.02 12.09 -8.79
N GLY A 119 -0.17 11.76 -8.29
CA GLY A 119 -1.42 12.24 -8.86
C GLY A 119 -1.79 11.53 -10.17
N SER A 120 -2.87 12.00 -10.80
CA SER A 120 -3.33 11.50 -12.10
C SER A 120 -2.58 12.18 -13.25
N SER A 121 -2.48 11.52 -14.40
CA SER A 121 -1.93 12.13 -15.62
C SER A 121 -2.92 13.01 -16.39
N VAL A 122 -4.18 13.04 -15.96
CA VAL A 122 -5.26 13.82 -16.57
C VAL A 122 -6.30 14.14 -15.51
N ALA A 123 -6.89 15.34 -15.59
CA ALA A 123 -8.03 15.71 -14.76
C ALA A 123 -9.25 14.85 -15.13
N THR A 124 -9.73 14.03 -14.20
CA THR A 124 -10.92 13.19 -14.39
C THR A 124 -12.20 13.81 -13.83
N SER A 125 -12.04 14.81 -12.96
CA SER A 125 -13.09 15.60 -12.36
C SER A 125 -12.64 17.05 -12.20
N LEU A 126 -13.60 17.97 -12.07
CA LEU A 126 -13.35 19.40 -11.89
C LEU A 126 -13.31 19.72 -10.39
N THR A 127 -12.23 19.33 -9.74
CA THR A 127 -11.98 19.57 -8.30
C THR A 127 -10.68 20.34 -8.09
N ASP A 128 -10.56 21.03 -6.98
CA ASP A 128 -9.34 21.77 -6.60
C ASP A 128 -8.11 20.84 -6.54
N SER A 129 -8.30 19.59 -6.10
CA SER A 129 -7.24 18.57 -6.07
C SER A 129 -6.68 18.25 -7.45
N GLU A 130 -7.51 18.26 -8.50
CA GLU A 130 -7.08 17.95 -9.86
C GLU A 130 -6.53 19.18 -10.61
N ALA A 131 -6.62 20.38 -10.03
CA ALA A 131 -6.15 21.64 -10.62
C ALA A 131 -4.63 21.85 -10.53
N PHE A 132 -3.91 21.04 -9.75
CA PHE A 132 -2.44 21.06 -9.71
C PHE A 132 -1.84 20.59 -11.05
N ASP A 133 -0.69 21.17 -11.40
CA ASP A 133 0.13 20.72 -12.54
C ASP A 133 0.50 19.24 -12.39
N LYS A 134 0.52 18.53 -13.52
CA LYS A 134 0.78 17.08 -13.58
C LYS A 134 2.24 16.78 -13.87
#